data_AF-A0A0H1RC84-F1
#
_entry.id   AF-A0A0H1RC84-F1
#
_cell.length_a   1.000
_cell.length_b   1.000
_cell.length_c   1.000
_cell.angle_alpha   90.00
_cell.angle_beta   90.00
_cell.angle_gamma   90.00
#
_symmetry.space_group_name_H-M   'P 1'
#
loop_
_entity.id
_entity.type
_entity.pdbx_description
1 polymer ?
#
loop_
_entity_poly.entity_id
_entity_poly.type
_entity_poly.pdbx_seq_one_letter_code
_entity_poly.pdbx_strand_id
1 'polypeptide(L)' 'MTPHLGLTSHAFHDPGLIEEIQLLDHRIRFGPTHTGWVSFVARQGQSPAIVLAPDRETLLAQLHKLVEQQIPGRR' A
#
# COMPACT_ATOMS: atom_id res chain seq x y z
N MET A 1 14.57 -5.84 -25.31
CA MET A 1 14.06 -5.12 -24.13
C MET A 1 12.94 -5.94 -23.55
N THR A 2 13.21 -6.65 -22.46
CA THR A 2 12.21 -7.45 -21.74
C THR A 2 11.15 -6.50 -21.19
N PRO A 3 9.86 -6.68 -21.49
CA PRO A 3 8.82 -5.95 -20.77
C PRO A 3 8.91 -6.43 -19.33
N HIS A 4 9.27 -5.52 -18.43
CA HIS A 4 9.21 -5.77 -16.99
C HIS A 4 7.76 -6.16 -16.69
N LEU A 5 7.56 -7.46 -16.48
CA LEU A 5 6.29 -8.07 -16.14
C LEU A 5 5.74 -7.29 -14.95
N GLY A 6 4.76 -6.43 -15.22
CA GLY A 6 4.18 -5.55 -14.23
C GLY A 6 3.55 -6.40 -13.15
N LEU A 7 4.23 -6.54 -12.01
CA LEU A 7 3.65 -7.05 -10.76
C LEU A 7 2.62 -6.08 -10.17
N THR A 8 2.22 -5.05 -10.92
CA THR A 8 1.05 -4.25 -10.65
C THR A 8 -0.16 -4.91 -11.30
N SER A 9 -1.21 -5.11 -10.52
CA SER A 9 -2.59 -5.13 -11.03
C SER A 9 -3.20 -6.49 -11.42
N HIS A 10 -3.13 -7.48 -10.53
CA HIS A 10 -4.23 -8.47 -10.43
C HIS A 10 -5.01 -8.39 -9.11
N ALA A 11 -4.42 -7.86 -8.02
CA ALA A 11 -5.15 -7.62 -6.77
C ALA A 11 -6.10 -6.41 -6.83
N PHE A 12 -5.93 -5.52 -7.81
CA PHE A 12 -6.65 -4.24 -7.94
C PHE A 12 -7.59 -4.22 -9.15
N HIS A 13 -7.92 -5.38 -9.72
CA HIS A 13 -8.74 -5.47 -10.93
C HIS A 13 -10.26 -5.36 -10.65
N ASP A 14 -10.63 -4.86 -9.47
CA ASP A 14 -11.97 -4.38 -9.19
C ASP A 14 -11.95 -2.83 -9.27
N PRO A 15 -12.49 -2.23 -10.35
CA PRO A 15 -12.40 -0.79 -10.57
C PRO A 15 -13.27 0.04 -9.61
N GLY A 16 -13.92 -0.56 -8.62
CA GLY A 16 -14.91 0.10 -7.79
C GLY A 16 -14.38 1.01 -6.69
N LEU A 17 -13.32 0.64 -5.96
CA LEU A 17 -13.04 1.22 -4.63
C LEU A 17 -11.55 1.18 -4.25
N ILE A 18 -10.68 1.74 -5.09
CA ILE A 18 -9.28 1.96 -4.70
C ILE A 18 -9.18 3.35 -4.09
N GLU A 19 -8.95 3.41 -2.78
CA GLU A 19 -8.63 4.65 -2.07
C GLU A 19 -7.13 4.95 -2.27
N GLU A 20 -6.80 6.17 -2.71
CA GLU A 20 -5.42 6.66 -2.81
C GLU A 20 -5.21 7.84 -1.86
N ILE A 21 -4.15 7.77 -1.06
CA ILE A 21 -3.73 8.83 -0.15
C ILE A 21 -2.26 9.15 -0.42
N GLN A 22 -1.96 10.43 -0.57
CA GLN A 22 -0.60 10.96 -0.58
C GLN A 22 -0.28 11.49 0.82
N LEU A 23 0.72 10.91 1.48
CA LEU A 23 1.15 11.33 2.81
C LEU A 23 2.65 11.62 2.79
N LEU A 24 3.01 12.91 2.86
CA LEU A 24 4.38 13.38 2.64
C LEU A 24 4.91 12.80 1.30
N ASP A 25 6.05 12.12 1.33
CA ASP A 25 6.65 11.44 0.17
C ASP A 25 6.10 10.03 -0.12
N HIS A 26 5.10 9.56 0.65
CA HIS A 26 4.53 8.22 0.51
C HIS A 26 3.24 8.28 -0.29
N ARG A 27 3.20 7.52 -1.38
CA ARG A 27 1.97 7.22 -2.12
C ARG A 27 1.41 5.90 -1.61
N ILE A 28 0.23 5.96 -1.02
CA ILE A 28 -0.46 4.81 -0.42
C ILE A 28 -1.71 4.54 -1.22
N ARG A 29 -1.84 3.33 -1.76
CA ARG A 29 -3.06 2.86 -2.43
C ARG A 29 -3.59 1.66 -1.71
N PHE A 30 -4.87 1.64 -1.37
CA PHE A 30 -5.47 0.50 -0.72
C PHE A 30 -6.87 0.23 -1.22
N GLY A 31 -7.29 -1.01 -1.09
CA GLY A 31 -8.61 -1.43 -1.51
C GLY A 31 -8.95 -2.84 -1.04
N PRO A 32 -10.23 -3.20 -1.16
CA PRO A 32 -10.67 -4.56 -0.90
C PRO A 32 -10.14 -5.51 -1.99
N THR A 33 -9.98 -6.77 -1.59
CA THR A 33 -9.64 -7.93 -2.42
C THR A 33 -10.63 -9.05 -2.11
N HIS A 34 -10.60 -10.13 -2.88
CA HIS A 34 -11.46 -11.29 -2.62
C HIS A 34 -11.28 -11.92 -1.22
N THR A 35 -10.13 -11.70 -0.57
CA THR A 35 -9.78 -12.36 0.69
C THR A 35 -9.53 -11.38 1.85
N GLY A 36 -9.84 -10.09 1.68
CA GLY A 36 -9.55 -9.07 2.69
C GLY A 36 -9.19 -7.73 2.05
N TRP A 37 -8.23 -7.04 2.62
CA TRP A 37 -7.77 -5.72 2.18
C TRP A 37 -6.27 -5.73 1.89
N VAL A 38 -5.86 -4.95 0.89
CA VAL A 38 -4.47 -4.78 0.52
C VAL A 38 -4.12 -3.30 0.46
N SER A 39 -2.91 -2.96 0.87
CA SER A 39 -2.32 -1.65 0.67
C SER A 39 -0.93 -1.76 0.03
N PHE A 40 -0.65 -0.83 -0.86
CA PHE A 40 0.62 -0.62 -1.51
C PHE A 40 1.17 0.74 -1.08
N VAL A 41 2.30 0.72 -0.38
CA VAL A 41 3.01 1.92 0.09
C VAL A 41 4.28 2.06 -0.73
N ALA A 42 4.40 3.17 -1.45
CA ALA A 42 5.60 3.50 -2.21
C ALA A 42 6.15 4.86 -1.80
N ARG A 43 7.46 4.94 -1.63
CA ARG A 43 8.21 6.19 -1.43
C ARG A 43 9.38 6.23 -2.39
N GLN A 44 9.68 7.42 -2.91
CA GLN A 44 10.84 7.61 -3.78
C GLN A 44 12.14 7.22 -3.05
N GLY A 45 12.96 6.38 -3.69
CA GLY A 45 14.23 5.91 -3.13
C GLY A 45 14.10 4.77 -2.11
N GLN A 46 12.90 4.24 -1.87
CA GLN A 46 12.69 3.08 -1.00
C GLN A 46 11.97 1.95 -1.73
N SER A 47 12.22 0.71 -1.30
CA SER A 47 11.48 -0.45 -1.79
C SER A 47 10.02 -0.32 -1.37
N PRO A 48 9.06 -0.53 -2.29
CA PRO A 48 7.65 -0.48 -1.94
C PRO A 48 7.29 -1.61 -0.97
N ALA A 49 6.30 -1.35 -0.11
CA ALA A 49 5.77 -2.31 0.84
C ALA A 49 4.33 -2.68 0.50
N ILE A 50 4.00 -3.95 0.69
CA ILE A 50 2.64 -4.48 0.56
C ILE A 50 2.15 -4.89 1.94
N VAL A 51 0.98 -4.40 2.33
CA VAL A 51 0.32 -4.74 3.58
C VAL A 51 -0.97 -5.49 3.27
N LEU A 52 -1.19 -6.63 3.92
CA LEU A 52 -2.39 -7.44 3.79
C LEU A 52 -3.09 -7.51 5.15
N ALA A 53 -4.41 -7.34 5.15
CA ALA A 53 -5.22 -7.39 6.34
C ALA A 53 -6.58 -8.05 6.05
N PRO A 54 -7.23 -8.67 7.05
CA PRO A 54 -8.56 -9.25 6.85
C PRO A 54 -9.63 -8.18 6.61
N ASP A 55 -9.44 -6.98 7.17
CA ASP A 55 -10.39 -5.87 7.12
C ASP A 55 -9.68 -4.50 6.99
N ARG A 56 -10.47 -3.47 6.68
CA ARG A 56 -9.99 -2.09 6.48
C ARG A 56 -9.36 -1.48 7.73
N GLU A 57 -9.93 -1.73 8.90
CA GLU A 57 -9.48 -1.13 10.16
C GLU A 57 -8.09 -1.67 10.54
N THR A 58 -7.92 -2.99 10.45
CA THR A 58 -6.64 -3.67 10.65
C THR A 58 -5.60 -3.18 9.64
N LEU A 59 -5.98 -2.98 8.37
CA LEU A 59 -5.08 -2.43 7.35
C LEU A 59 -4.59 -1.03 7.74
N LEU A 60 -5.50 -0.14 8.13
CA LEU A 60 -5.18 1.23 8.51
C LEU A 60 -4.29 1.29 9.75
N ALA A 61 -4.54 0.45 10.75
CA ALA A 61 -3.69 0.36 11.95
C ALA A 61 -2.26 -0.10 11.61
N GLN A 62 -2.11 -1.06 10.69
CA GLN A 62 -0.80 -1.52 10.23
C GLN A 62 -0.09 -0.46 9.37
N LEU A 63 -0.81 0.24 8.49
CA LEU A 63 -0.27 1.34 7.70
C LEU A 63 0.22 2.49 8.57
N HIS A 64 -0.54 2.85 9.61
CA HIS A 64 -0.12 3.89 10.55
C HIS A 64 1.20 3.52 11.22
N LYS A 65 1.32 2.29 11.75
CA LYS A 65 2.56 1.79 12.34
C LYS A 65 3.72 1.78 11.35
N LEU A 66 3.47 1.37 10.11
CA LEU A 66 4.48 1.31 9.06
C LEU A 66 4.99 2.71 8.69
N VAL A 67 4.09 3.68 8.53
CA VAL A 67 4.47 5.08 8.28
C VAL A 67 5.22 5.65 9.48
N GLU A 68 4.74 5.45 10.71
CA GLU A 68 5.43 5.89 11.93
C GLU A 68 6.86 5.33 12.05
N GLN A 69 7.08 4.08 11.65
CA GLN A 69 8.40 3.45 11.64
C GLN A 69 9.30 3.93 10.50
N GLN A 70 8.72 4.37 9.38
CA GLN A 70 9.47 4.85 8.21
C GLN A 70 9.77 6.35 8.22
N ILE A 71 9.17 7.12 9.13
CA ILE A 71 9.52 8.53 9.38
C ILE A 71 10.85 8.56 10.16
N PRO A 72 11.97 8.98 9.53
CA PRO A 72 13.25 9.07 10.22
C PRO A 72 13.20 10.28 11.15
N GLY A 73 13.00 10.05 12.46
CA GLY A 73 12.95 11.12 13.45
C GLY A 73 12.44 10.77 14.84
N ARG A 74 12.03 9.52 15.11
CA ARG A 74 11.67 9.07 16.47
C ARG A 74 12.82 8.30 17.13
N ARG A 75 13.94 8.99 17.36
CA ARG A 75 14.97 8.63 18.34
C ARG A 75 15.37 9.88 19.12
#